data_AF-A0A401PYP3-F1
#
_entry.id   AF-A0A401PYP3-F1
#
_cell.length_a   1.000
_cell.length_b   1.000
_cell.length_c   1.000
_cell.angle_alpha   90.00
_cell.angle_beta   90.00
_cell.angle_gamma   90.00
#
_symmetry.space_group_name_H-M   'P 1'
#
loop_
_entity.id
_entity.type
_entity.pdbx_description
1 polymer ?
#
loop_
_entity_poly.entity_id
_entity_poly.type
_entity_poly.pdbx_seq_one_letter_code
_entity_poly.pdbx_strand_id
1 'polypeptide(L)'
;KRCVAKLPDLHLDIHNSCVMSKMRSYLHAVEKITDRRCQDMLQPTVQLIRRLYIIMVVPCKAELVFLTNNCSALRRTASMAI
;
A
#
# COMPACT_ATOMS: atom_id res chain seq x y z
N LYS A 1 -1.90 16.50 9.99
CA LYS A 1 -1.16 16.83 8.74
C LYS A 1 0.36 16.52 8.80
N ARG A 2 1.10 16.78 9.90
CA ARG A 2 2.57 16.53 9.93
C ARG A 2 2.99 15.05 9.82
N CYS A 3 2.32 14.12 10.51
CA CYS A 3 2.73 12.72 10.55
C CYS A 3 2.63 12.00 9.19
N VAL A 4 1.67 12.39 8.36
CA VAL A 4 1.42 11.78 7.04
C VAL A 4 2.17 12.47 5.90
N ALA A 5 2.78 13.63 6.14
CA ALA A 5 3.43 14.42 5.10
C ALA A 5 4.65 13.72 4.46
N LYS A 6 5.27 12.78 5.19
CA LYS A 6 6.42 11.99 4.72
C LYS A 6 6.02 10.58 4.28
N LEU A 7 4.74 10.23 4.36
CA LEU A 7 4.26 8.93 3.93
C LEU A 7 3.93 8.96 2.43
N PRO A 8 4.15 7.84 1.73
CA PRO A 8 3.69 7.71 0.35
C PRO A 8 2.17 7.81 0.30
N ASP A 9 1.65 8.29 -0.82
CA ASP A 9 0.22 8.27 -1.07
C ASP A 9 -0.33 6.84 -1.00
N LEU A 10 -1.48 6.68 -0.34
CA LEU A 10 -2.10 5.38 -0.09
C LEU A 10 -3.42 5.24 -0.87
N HIS A 11 -3.37 5.53 -2.17
CA HIS A 11 -4.45 5.14 -3.06
C HIS A 11 -4.35 3.65 -3.41
N LEU A 12 -5.27 2.86 -2.85
CA LEU A 12 -5.37 1.41 -3.06
C LEU A 12 -6.43 1.10 -4.11
N ASP A 13 -5.98 0.50 -5.22
CA ASP A 13 -6.84 -0.08 -6.25
C ASP A 13 -6.72 -1.60 -6.13
N ILE A 14 -7.76 -2.26 -5.62
CA ILE A 14 -7.76 -3.72 -5.39
C ILE A 14 -7.75 -4.52 -6.69
N HIS A 15 -8.12 -3.92 -7.83
CA HIS A 15 -8.07 -4.55 -9.13
C HIS A 15 -6.68 -4.43 -9.78
N ASN A 16 -5.79 -3.64 -9.18
CA ASN A 16 -4.42 -3.50 -9.62
C ASN A 16 -3.53 -4.55 -8.96
N SER A 17 -2.81 -5.35 -9.76
CA SER A 17 -1.88 -6.36 -9.27
C SER A 17 -0.79 -5.79 -8.33
N CYS A 18 -0.54 -4.49 -8.39
CA CYS A 18 0.47 -3.80 -7.57
C CYS A 18 -0.01 -3.34 -6.20
N VAL A 19 -1.28 -3.60 -5.86
CA VAL A 19 -1.87 -3.24 -4.57
C VAL A 19 -1.05 -3.78 -3.39
N MET A 20 -0.54 -5.01 -3.51
CA MET A 20 0.31 -5.64 -2.50
C MET A 20 1.64 -4.92 -2.31
N SER A 21 2.23 -4.42 -3.41
CA SER A 21 3.46 -3.63 -3.36
C SER A 21 3.21 -2.28 -2.69
N LYS A 22 2.11 -1.60 -3.02
CA LYS A 22 1.73 -0.32 -2.40
C LYS A 22 1.54 -0.46 -0.88
N MET A 23 0.84 -1.50 -0.44
CA MET A 23 0.65 -1.79 0.98
C MET A 23 1.99 -2.01 1.71
N ARG A 24 2.89 -2.82 1.14
CA ARG A 24 4.23 -3.05 1.73
C ARG A 24 5.05 -1.76 1.79
N SER A 25 5.08 -0.98 0.72
CA SER A 25 5.81 0.29 0.68
C SER A 25 5.29 1.27 1.74
N TYR A 26 3.98 1.35 1.93
CA TYR A 26 3.40 2.20 2.97
C TYR A 26 3.76 1.73 4.38
N LEU A 27 3.63 0.43 4.66
CA LEU A 27 4.01 -0.15 5.96
C LEU A 27 5.49 0.12 6.28
N HIS A 28 6.39 -0.07 5.32
CA HIS A 28 7.81 0.24 5.49
C HIS A 28 8.08 1.74 5.70
N ALA A 29 7.29 2.63 5.11
CA ALA A 29 7.41 4.07 5.37
C ALA A 29 6.97 4.41 6.79
N VAL A 30 5.91 3.77 7.30
CA VAL A 30 5.45 3.95 8.68
C VAL A 30 6.45 3.40 9.69
N GLU A 31 7.09 2.26 9.42
CA GLU A 31 8.13 1.67 10.28
C GLU A 31 9.33 2.61 10.52
N LYS A 32 9.61 3.51 9.58
CA LYS A 32 10.69 4.50 9.68
C LYS A 32 10.34 5.71 10.54
N ILE A 33 9.09 5.85 10.99
CA ILE A 33 8.66 6.95 11.85
C ILE A 33 9.08 6.65 13.28
N THR A 34 9.89 7.54 13.86
CA THR A 34 10.37 7.44 15.25
C THR A 34 9.53 8.25 16.25
N ASP A 35 8.71 9.20 15.78
CA ASP A 35 7.81 9.97 16.65
C ASP A 35 6.66 9.08 17.13
N ARG A 36 6.64 8.80 18.44
CA ARG A 36 5.64 7.95 19.09
C ARG A 36 4.20 8.43 18.89
N ARG A 37 3.95 9.75 18.91
CA ARG A 37 2.60 10.30 18.68
C ARG A 37 2.13 10.03 17.26
N CYS A 38 3.06 10.09 16.30
CA CYS A 38 2.75 9.72 14.92
C CYS A 38 2.54 8.21 14.76
N GLN A 39 3.32 7.38 15.45
CA GLN A 39 3.11 5.93 15.46
C GLN A 39 1.71 5.58 15.98
N ASP A 40 1.32 6.10 17.16
CA ASP A 40 0.02 5.84 17.78
C ASP A 40 -1.13 6.29 16.87
N MET A 41 -0.99 7.46 16.25
CA MET A 41 -1.96 7.97 15.28
C MET A 41 -2.08 7.10 14.02
N LEU A 42 -0.99 6.48 13.57
CA LEU A 42 -0.96 5.64 12.37
C LEU A 42 -1.33 4.18 12.63
N GLN A 43 -1.30 3.71 13.90
CA GLN A 43 -1.60 2.32 14.26
C GLN A 43 -2.91 1.80 13.67
N PRO A 44 -4.05 2.52 13.72
CA PRO A 44 -5.29 2.03 13.13
C PRO A 44 -5.18 1.78 11.61
N THR A 45 -4.46 2.65 10.90
CA THR A 45 -4.22 2.51 9.45
C THR A 45 -3.32 1.31 9.18
N VAL A 46 -2.24 1.13 9.95
CA VAL A 46 -1.35 -0.03 9.85
C VAL A 46 -2.11 -1.34 10.04
N GLN A 47 -3.00 -1.41 11.03
CA GLN A 47 -3.82 -2.58 11.30
C GLN A 47 -4.77 -2.87 10.13
N LEU A 48 -5.40 -1.85 9.56
CA LEU A 48 -6.28 -1.99 8.40
C LEU A 48 -5.52 -2.51 7.17
N ILE A 49 -4.34 -1.97 6.88
CA ILE A 49 -3.49 -2.41 5.77
C ILE A 49 -3.05 -3.87 5.96
N ARG A 50 -2.65 -4.26 7.18
CA ARG A 50 -2.26 -5.65 7.47
C ARG A 50 -3.43 -6.62 7.28
N ARG A 51 -4.63 -6.26 7.76
CA ARG A 51 -5.85 -7.06 7.54
C ARG A 51 -6.17 -7.18 6.06
N LEU A 52 -6.13 -6.06 5.32
CA LEU A 52 -6.40 -6.06 3.89
C LEU A 52 -5.34 -6.87 3.13
N TYR A 53 -4.06 -6.78 3.48
CA TYR A 53 -3.00 -7.61 2.92
C TYR A 53 -3.31 -9.10 3.09
N ILE A 54 -3.73 -9.53 4.28
CA ILE A 54 -4.14 -10.92 4.53
C ILE A 54 -5.36 -11.28 3.67
N ILE A 55 -6.38 -10.43 3.65
CA ILE A 55 -7.59 -10.63 2.83
C ILE A 55 -7.25 -10.70 1.35
N MET A 56 -6.24 -9.99 0.85
CA MET A 56 -5.82 -10.05 -0.56
C MET A 56 -4.96 -11.28 -0.87
N VAL A 57 -4.30 -11.87 0.14
CA VAL A 57 -3.52 -13.11 -0.01
C VAL A 57 -4.43 -14.35 -0.02
N VAL A 58 -5.51 -14.35 0.76
CA VAL A 58 -6.36 -15.53 0.99
C VAL A 58 -7.22 -15.97 -0.23
N PRO A 59 -7.81 -15.08 -1.06
CA PRO A 59 -8.64 -15.49 -2.20
C PRO A 59 -7.83 -15.80 -3.47
N CYS A 60 -6.51 -15.59 -3.51
CA CYS A 60 -5.76 -15.55 -4.78
C CYS A 60 -4.53 -16.45 -4.83
N LYS A 61 -4.62 -17.68 -4.33
CA LYS A 61 -3.62 -18.71 -4.70
C LYS A 61 -3.78 -19.21 -6.15
N ALA A 62 -4.83 -18.81 -6.87
CA ALA A 62 -5.15 -19.31 -8.21
C ALA A 62 -5.53 -18.23 -9.27
N GLU A 63 -5.47 -16.93 -8.96
CA GLU A 63 -5.81 -15.88 -9.93
C GLU A 63 -4.58 -15.29 -10.63
N LEU A 64 -4.62 -15.27 -11.97
CA LEU A 64 -3.54 -14.82 -12.87
C LEU A 64 -3.08 -13.39 -12.60
N VAL A 65 -3.99 -12.51 -12.15
CA VAL A 65 -3.70 -11.09 -11.84
C VAL A 65 -2.65 -10.95 -10.73
N PHE A 66 -2.52 -11.92 -9.83
CA PHE A 66 -1.55 -11.91 -8.74
C PHE A 66 -0.21 -12.57 -9.10
N LEU A 67 -0.08 -13.15 -10.31
CA LEU A 67 1.16 -13.79 -10.78
C LEU A 67 2.11 -12.80 -11.48
N THR A 68 1.59 -11.67 -11.98
CA THR A 68 2.39 -10.65 -12.66
C THR A 68 2.79 -9.50 -11.71
N ASN A 69 4.03 -9.55 -11.23
CA ASN A 69 4.61 -8.60 -10.26
C ASN A 69 5.33 -7.38 -10.88
N ASN A 70 5.15 -7.09 -12.17
CA ASN A 70 5.94 -6.06 -12.86
C ASN A 70 5.37 -4.64 -12.67
N CYS A 71 5.32 -4.19 -11.41
CA CYS A 71 4.70 -2.92 -11.01
C CYS A 71 5.41 -1.67 -11.53
N SER A 72 6.68 -1.79 -11.91
CA SER A 72 7.44 -0.79 -12.64
C SER A 72 6.86 -0.48 -14.03
N ALA A 73 6.21 -1.46 -14.68
CA ALA A 73 5.62 -1.29 -16.01
C ALA A 73 4.24 -0.57 -15.98
N LEU A 74 3.47 -0.76 -14.89
CA LEU A 74 2.14 -0.17 -14.70
C LEU A 74 2.17 1.28 -14.15
N ARG A 75 3.35 1.82 -13.84
CA ARG A 75 3.53 3.17 -13.29
C ARG A 75 3.27 4.31 -14.30
N ARG A 76 2.67 4.04 -15.46
CA ARG A 76 2.72 4.95 -16.63
C ARG A 76 1.46 5.76 -16.97
N THR A 77 0.34 5.69 -16.24
CA THR A 77 -0.89 6.39 -16.71
C THR A 77 -1.73 7.02 -15.58
N ALA A 78 -1.11 7.74 -14.64
CA ALA A 78 -1.85 8.64 -13.75
C ALA A 78 -1.33 10.10 -13.75
N SER A 79 -0.28 10.40 -14.53
CA SER A 79 0.28 11.75 -14.68
C SER A 79 -0.05 12.44 -16.01
N MET A 80 -0.94 11.87 -16.83
CA MET A 80 -1.38 12.48 -18.09
C MET A 80 -2.90 12.37 -18.26
N ALA A 81 -3.64 13.00 -17.35
CA ALA A 81 -4.98 13.47 -17.65
C ALA A 81 -4.93 15.00 -17.53
N ILE A 82 -4.69 15.64 -18.68
CA ILE A 82 -5.08 17.03 -18.96
C ILE A 82 -6.55 16.98 -19.35
#